data_AF-A0A7X8I0X7-F1
#
_entry.id   AF-A0A7X8I0X7-F1
#
_cell.length_a   1.000
_cell.length_b   1.000
_cell.length_c   1.000
_cell.angle_alpha   90.00
_cell.angle_beta   90.00
_cell.angle_gamma   90.00
#
_symmetry.space_group_name_H-M   'P 1'
#
loop_
_entity.id
_entity.type
_entity.pdbx_description
1 polymer ?
#
loop_
_entity_poly.entity_id
_entity_poly.type
_entity_poly.pdbx_seq_one_letter_code
_entity_poly.pdbx_strand_id
1 'polypeptide(L)'
;SYIVEGLGNEESFNTCSHGAGRVMSRNQANQVITREMAEKAMGNIVHKGFKKDLSEAPMAYKDIEEVMENQKDLVKPLVKLTPLGVIKG
;
A
#
# COMPACT_ATOMS: atom_id res chain seq x y z
N SER A 1 -3.53 -1.23 -6.02
CA SER A 1 -4.75 -0.70 -5.37
C SER A 1 -5.95 -1.54 -5.74
N TYR A 2 -7.03 -1.47 -4.96
CA TYR A 2 -8.25 -2.22 -5.22
C TYR A 2 -9.47 -1.30 -5.25
N ILE A 3 -10.38 -1.56 -6.18
CA ILE A 3 -11.77 -1.11 -6.10
C ILE A 3 -12.57 -2.30 -5.59
N VAL A 4 -13.39 -2.08 -4.57
CA VAL A 4 -14.09 -3.13 -3.85
C VAL A 4 -15.55 -2.75 -3.64
N GLU A 5 -16.39 -3.76 -3.46
CA GLU A 5 -17.77 -3.64 -3.02
C GLU A 5 -17.85 -4.05 -1.54
N GLY A 6 -18.50 -3.24 -0.70
CA GLY A 6 -18.72 -3.59 0.71
C GLY A 6 -19.81 -4.64 0.86
N LEU A 7 -19.58 -5.63 1.73
CA LEU A 7 -20.53 -6.72 1.98
C LEU A 7 -21.57 -6.41 3.07
N GLY A 8 -21.43 -5.27 3.77
CA GLY A 8 -22.37 -4.86 4.82
C GLY A 8 -22.29 -5.73 6.08
N ASN A 9 -21.08 -6.07 6.52
CA ASN A 9 -20.88 -6.87 7.72
C ASN A 9 -21.23 -6.05 8.99
N GLU A 10 -22.28 -6.48 9.70
CA GLU A 10 -22.78 -5.83 10.91
C GLU A 10 -21.80 -5.88 12.09
N GLU A 11 -21.02 -6.95 12.25
CA GLU A 11 -20.01 -7.07 13.31
C GLU A 11 -18.90 -6.02 13.15
N SER A 12 -18.67 -5.58 11.92
CA SER A 12 -17.75 -4.49 11.57
C SER A 12 -18.46 -3.15 11.40
N PHE A 13 -19.70 -3.01 11.86
CA PHE A 13 -20.51 -1.79 11.73
C PHE A 13 -20.58 -1.25 10.29
N ASN A 14 -20.63 -2.15 9.30
CA ASN A 14 -20.62 -1.83 7.87
C ASN A 14 -19.36 -1.05 7.42
N THR A 15 -18.20 -1.33 8.01
CA THR A 15 -16.91 -0.71 7.67
C THR A 15 -15.90 -1.72 7.09
N CYS A 16 -14.80 -1.21 6.50
CA CYS A 16 -13.71 -2.02 5.96
C CYS A 16 -12.38 -1.25 6.01
N SER A 17 -11.27 -1.91 5.63
CA SER A 17 -9.94 -1.30 5.66
C SER A 17 -9.78 -0.24 4.56
N HIS A 18 -9.11 0.87 4.89
CA HIS A 18 -8.80 1.93 3.92
C HIS A 18 -7.62 1.60 2.98
N GLY A 19 -6.68 0.76 3.41
CA GLY A 19 -5.49 0.41 2.62
C GLY A 19 -4.53 -0.51 3.37
N ALA A 20 -3.32 -0.70 2.83
CA ALA A 20 -2.35 -1.66 3.35
C ALA A 20 -1.90 -1.36 4.80
N GLY A 21 -1.79 -0.08 5.17
CA GLY A 21 -1.22 0.31 6.45
C GLY A 21 0.31 0.11 6.51
N ARG A 22 0.96 0.83 7.42
CA ARG A 22 2.42 0.83 7.55
C ARG A 22 2.90 -0.33 8.40
N VAL A 23 4.04 -0.92 8.05
CA VAL A 23 4.77 -1.88 8.92
C VAL A 23 5.85 -1.21 9.75
N MET A 24 6.24 0.01 9.38
CA MET A 24 7.29 0.76 10.07
C MET A 24 6.98 2.25 10.13
N SER A 25 7.50 2.91 11.16
CA SER A 25 7.41 4.37 11.29
C SER A 25 8.14 5.08 10.15
N ARG A 26 7.86 6.37 9.94
CA ARG A 26 8.57 7.15 8.90
C ARG A 26 10.06 7.25 9.17
N ASN A 27 10.43 7.47 10.44
CA ASN A 27 11.84 7.56 10.84
C ASN A 27 12.57 6.24 10.63
N GLN A 28 11.94 5.13 11.03
CA GLN A 28 12.53 3.81 10.82
C GLN A 28 12.72 3.50 9.34
N ALA A 29 11.70 3.78 8.50
CA ALA A 29 11.82 3.60 7.06
C ALA A 29 12.98 4.40 6.47
N ASN A 30 13.14 5.67 6.87
CA ASN A 30 14.26 6.50 6.43
C ASN A 30 15.64 6.03 6.93
N GLN A 31 15.70 5.19 7.96
CA GLN A 31 16.95 4.62 8.48
C GLN A 31 17.31 3.28 7.83
N VAL A 32 16.32 2.42 7.56
CA VAL A 32 16.55 1.03 7.13
C VAL A 32 16.43 0.84 5.63
N ILE A 33 15.62 1.65 4.95
CA ILE A 33 15.42 1.54 3.51
C ILE A 33 16.55 2.29 2.81
N THR A 34 17.23 1.62 1.88
CA THR A 34 18.18 2.28 0.99
C THR A 34 17.48 2.75 -0.28
N ARG A 35 18.07 3.75 -0.95
CA ARG A 35 17.56 4.19 -2.26
C ARG A 35 17.53 3.06 -3.28
N GLU A 36 18.57 2.23 -3.32
CA GLU A 36 18.62 1.09 -4.23
C GLU A 36 17.45 0.13 -4.02
N MET A 37 17.14 -0.21 -2.75
CA MET A 37 16.00 -1.06 -2.43
C MET A 37 14.67 -0.41 -2.85
N ALA A 38 14.53 0.90 -2.61
CA ALA A 38 13.33 1.64 -2.98
C ALA A 38 13.14 1.72 -4.51
N GLU A 39 14.19 2.05 -5.26
CA GLU A 39 14.18 2.09 -6.73
C GLU A 39 13.87 0.71 -7.32
N LYS A 40 14.52 -0.34 -6.80
CA LYS A 40 14.23 -1.72 -7.22
C LYS A 40 12.78 -2.10 -6.97
N ALA A 41 12.20 -1.69 -5.84
CA ALA A 41 10.81 -1.96 -5.50
C ALA A 41 9.81 -1.22 -6.41
N MET A 42 10.20 -0.09 -7.02
CA MET A 42 9.33 0.62 -7.99
C MET A 42 9.24 -0.11 -9.34
N GLY A 43 10.22 -0.94 -9.70
CA GLY A 43 10.19 -1.72 -10.93
C GLY A 43 9.98 -0.85 -12.18
N ASN A 44 8.90 -1.11 -12.92
CA ASN A 44 8.56 -0.38 -14.15
C ASN A 44 7.67 0.86 -13.92
N ILE A 45 7.41 1.22 -12.67
CA ILE A 45 6.54 2.34 -12.32
C ILE A 45 7.33 3.65 -12.49
N VAL A 46 6.83 4.56 -13.33
CA VAL A 46 7.46 5.86 -13.55
C VAL A 46 7.31 6.74 -12.30
N HIS A 47 8.40 7.28 -11.76
CA HIS A 47 8.34 8.13 -10.59
C HIS A 47 9.41 9.24 -10.62
N LYS A 48 9.25 10.28 -9.80
CA LYS A 48 10.16 11.45 -9.76
C LYS A 48 11.52 11.17 -9.09
N GLY A 49 11.79 9.94 -8.67
CA GLY A 49 12.96 9.57 -7.87
C GLY A 49 12.71 9.73 -6.37
N PHE A 50 13.33 8.87 -5.57
CA PHE A 50 13.35 9.08 -4.11
C PHE A 50 14.41 10.12 -3.74
N LYS A 51 13.98 11.25 -3.15
CA LYS A 51 14.88 12.29 -2.63
C LYS A 51 15.46 11.88 -1.28
N LYS A 52 15.17 12.63 -0.21
CA LYS A 52 15.61 12.31 1.15
C LYS A 52 14.59 11.48 1.92
N ASP A 53 13.34 11.49 1.47
CA ASP A 53 12.25 10.76 2.10
C ASP A 53 12.03 9.42 1.40
N LEU A 54 12.37 8.35 2.09
CA LEU A 54 12.12 6.95 1.75
C LEU A 54 10.98 6.37 2.57
N SER A 55 10.32 7.19 3.41
CA SER A 55 9.31 6.71 4.33
C SER A 55 8.08 6.11 3.64
N GLU A 56 7.94 6.35 2.35
CA GLU A 56 6.77 5.98 1.57
C GLU A 56 7.13 5.02 0.43
N ALA A 57 8.35 4.47 0.46
CA ALA A 57 8.73 3.35 -0.39
C ALA A 57 7.81 2.14 -0.13
N PRO A 58 7.56 1.28 -1.14
CA PRO A 58 6.61 0.17 -1.01
C PRO A 58 6.84 -0.72 0.22
N MET A 59 8.09 -0.94 0.60
CA MET A 59 8.48 -1.77 1.75
C MET A 59 8.07 -1.19 3.11
N ALA A 60 7.70 0.10 3.18
CA ALA A 60 7.22 0.70 4.42
C ALA A 60 5.76 0.30 4.76
N TYR A 61 5.06 -0.37 3.83
CA TYR A 61 3.68 -0.80 3.94
C TYR A 61 3.56 -2.32 4.00
N LYS A 62 2.44 -2.81 4.53
CA LYS A 62 2.07 -4.23 4.44
C LYS A 62 1.84 -4.63 3.00
N ASP A 63 1.86 -5.94 2.75
CA ASP A 63 1.33 -6.44 1.50
C ASP A 63 -0.18 -6.18 1.44
N ILE A 64 -0.63 -5.53 0.37
CA ILE A 64 -2.05 -5.27 0.16
C ILE A 64 -2.82 -6.59 -0.04
N GLU A 65 -2.19 -7.63 -0.59
CA GLU A 65 -2.80 -8.94 -0.76
C GLU A 65 -3.17 -9.57 0.59
N GLU A 66 -2.29 -9.44 1.59
CA GLU A 66 -2.55 -9.93 2.94
C GLU A 66 -3.74 -9.18 3.58
N VAL A 67 -3.80 -7.86 3.40
CA VAL A 67 -4.93 -7.07 3.89
C VAL A 67 -6.23 -7.48 3.21
N MET A 68 -6.22 -7.75 1.90
CA MET A 68 -7.41 -8.20 1.18
C MET A 68 -7.89 -9.58 1.64
N GLU A 69 -6.99 -10.53 1.89
CA GLU A 69 -7.34 -11.85 2.40
C GLU A 69 -7.97 -11.77 3.80
N ASN A 70 -7.42 -10.92 4.67
CA ASN A 70 -7.88 -10.75 6.04
C ASN A 70 -9.26 -10.07 6.16
N GLN A 71 -9.78 -9.46 5.10
CA GLN A 71 -11.08 -8.75 5.12
C GLN A 71 -12.07 -9.29 4.08
N LYS A 72 -11.91 -10.54 3.65
CA LYS A 72 -12.77 -11.19 2.65
C LYS A 72 -14.25 -11.28 3.05
N ASP A 73 -14.54 -11.20 4.34
CA ASP A 73 -15.87 -11.14 4.93
C ASP A 73 -16.44 -9.71 4.96
N LEU A 74 -15.60 -8.68 4.74
CA LEU A 74 -16.00 -7.28 4.73
C LEU A 74 -16.21 -6.74 3.32
N VAL A 75 -15.39 -7.18 2.35
CA VAL A 75 -15.40 -6.62 1.00
C VAL A 75 -15.18 -7.67 -0.09
N LYS A 76 -15.76 -7.42 -1.26
CA LYS A 76 -15.54 -8.17 -2.49
C LYS A 76 -14.66 -7.37 -3.46
N PRO A 77 -13.48 -7.87 -3.86
CA PRO A 77 -12.65 -7.20 -4.87
C PRO A 77 -13.34 -7.18 -6.24
N LEU A 78 -13.41 -6.00 -6.85
CA LEU A 78 -13.95 -5.82 -8.21
C LEU A 78 -12.85 -5.62 -9.24
N VAL A 79 -11.88 -4.76 -8.92
CA VAL A 79 -10.80 -4.39 -9.85
C VAL A 79 -9.50 -4.25 -9.08
N LYS A 80 -8.43 -4.85 -9.62
CA LYS A 80 -7.05 -4.59 -9.19
C LYS A 80 -6.41 -3.58 -10.13
N LEU A 81 -5.88 -2.49 -9.57
CA LEU A 81 -5.19 -1.45 -10.30
C LEU A 81 -3.69 -1.55 -10.06
N THR A 82 -2.93 -1.55 -11.16
CA THR A 82 -1.46 -1.48 -11.16
C THR A 82 -1.04 -0.05 -11.48
N PRO A 83 -0.24 0.61 -10.63
CA PRO A 83 0.24 1.96 -10.93
C PRO A 83 1.19 1.93 -12.13
N LEU A 84 1.03 2.89 -13.05
CA LEU A 84 1.99 3.12 -14.14
C LEU A 84 2.96 4.27 -13.80
N GLY A 85 2.52 5.20 -12.97
CA GLY A 85 3.39 6.23 -12.44
C GLY A 85 2.89 6.85 -11.14
N VAL A 86 3.84 7.37 -10.36
CA VAL A 86 3.62 7.97 -9.05
C VAL A 86 4.32 9.32 -8.99
N ILE A 87 3.54 10.37 -8.73
CA ILE A 87 4.06 11.72 -8.47
C ILE A 87 3.79 12.02 -6.99
N LYS A 88 4.87 12.13 -6.22
CA LYS A 88 4.83 12.52 -4.82
C LYS A 88 5.37 13.93 -4.65
N GLY A 89 4.72 14.72 -3.78
CA GLY A 89 5.13 16.07 -3.37
C GLY A 89 6.18 16.05 -2.28
#